data_AF-A0A7R5L459-F1
#
_entry.id   AF-A0A7R5L459-F1
#
_cell.length_a   1.000
_cell.length_b   1.000
_cell.length_c   1.000
_cell.angle_alpha   90.00
_cell.angle_beta   90.00
_cell.angle_gamma   90.00
#
_symmetry.space_group_name_H-M   'P 1'
#
loop_
_entity.id
_entity.type
_entity.pdbx_description
1 polymer ?
#
loop_
_entity_poly.entity_id
_entity_poly.type
_entity_poly.pdbx_seq_one_letter_code
_entity_poly.pdbx_strand_id
1 'polypeptide(L)'
;MAWHLSGLDDLGNDFSASQGRGIVGPRTDFEVKLDFKAEKIGITNKMIRLEVSDTENILGIVQAETIKVSVEVYDVNLSINMPEGPDGSLEFGTINVLDNKQQVLSLQNKGLYDIEYSFKLTTGSAKRGDLESPFTVRPQGAVLKASRPPVKVEVLFHPTTEMFLESKPILLCQVIDLKSGQGGETVATIPVRVSARAVYSKDSIEPASPIDFGAMVKGTKKRQVLIVENKGALNFKFQAARPGLLSIWIAGLGRGRKTTPQYPRRLSCMGRKASFGLRQRQGSSA
;
A
#
# COMPACT_ATOMS: atom_id res chain seq x y z
N MET A 1 -2.17 50.07 33.25
CA MET A 1 -0.93 49.94 32.46
C MET A 1 -1.35 49.88 31.01
N ALA A 2 -0.82 50.75 30.16
CA ALA A 2 -1.02 50.64 28.71
C ALA A 2 0.14 49.85 28.10
N TRP A 3 -0.15 49.12 27.03
CA TRP A 3 0.85 48.37 26.28
C TRP A 3 0.63 48.52 24.77
N HIS A 4 1.72 48.39 24.02
CA HIS A 4 1.75 48.44 22.57
C HIS A 4 2.77 47.44 22.02
N LEU A 5 2.43 46.73 20.95
CA LEU A 5 3.35 45.91 20.18
C LEU A 5 3.82 46.71 18.96
N SER A 6 5.07 47.15 18.98
CA SER A 6 5.73 47.81 17.85
C SER A 6 6.46 46.79 16.96
N GLY A 7 6.60 47.11 15.67
CA GLY A 7 7.22 46.21 14.67
C GLY A 7 6.30 45.11 14.13
N LEU A 8 4.98 45.14 14.42
CA LEU A 8 4.03 44.19 13.83
C LEU A 8 3.97 44.28 12.31
N ASP A 9 4.01 45.51 11.75
CA ASP A 9 4.01 45.73 10.30
C ASP A 9 5.25 45.13 9.62
N ASP A 10 6.37 45.04 10.35
CA ASP A 10 7.61 44.45 9.86
C ASP A 10 7.49 42.93 9.71
N LEU A 11 6.54 42.25 10.37
CA LEU A 11 6.34 40.81 10.23
C LEU A 11 5.88 40.41 8.82
N GLY A 12 5.14 41.29 8.14
CA GLY A 12 4.57 41.05 6.81
C GLY A 12 3.18 40.41 6.85
N ASN A 13 2.58 40.25 5.66
CA ASN A 13 1.16 39.90 5.49
C ASN A 13 0.78 38.49 5.93
N ASP A 14 1.76 37.62 6.17
CA ASP A 14 1.55 36.24 6.60
C ASP A 14 1.28 36.15 8.11
N PHE A 15 1.48 37.24 8.86
CA PHE A 15 1.24 37.33 10.30
C PHE A 15 0.05 38.24 10.60
N SER A 16 -0.73 37.88 11.61
CA SER A 16 -1.77 38.76 12.15
C SER A 16 -1.81 38.69 13.67
N ALA A 17 -1.97 39.83 14.32
CA ALA A 17 -2.18 39.89 15.77
C ALA A 17 -3.65 40.18 16.08
N SER A 18 -4.21 39.55 17.12
CA SER A 18 -5.57 39.85 17.58
C SER A 18 -5.73 41.31 18.01
N GLN A 19 -4.66 41.89 18.56
CA GLN A 19 -4.59 43.28 18.98
C GLN A 19 -3.13 43.74 19.09
N GLY A 20 -2.83 44.97 18.67
CA GLY A 20 -1.48 45.56 18.77
C GLY A 20 -1.29 46.59 19.89
N ARG A 21 -2.34 46.93 20.64
CA ARG A 21 -2.29 47.84 21.79
C ARG A 21 -3.47 47.62 22.71
N GLY A 22 -3.31 47.84 24.01
CA GLY A 22 -4.38 47.68 24.97
C GLY A 22 -4.06 48.25 26.34
N ILE A 23 -4.99 48.05 27.28
CA ILE A 23 -4.83 48.41 28.68
C ILE A 23 -5.03 47.15 29.50
N VAL A 24 -4.14 46.92 30.46
CA VAL A 24 -4.24 45.83 31.43
C VAL A 24 -4.47 46.44 32.81
N GLY A 25 -5.48 45.91 33.50
CA GLY A 25 -5.85 46.31 34.86
C GLY A 25 -4.93 45.69 35.92
N PRO A 26 -5.03 46.16 37.17
CA PRO A 26 -4.27 45.58 38.27
C PRO A 26 -4.68 44.11 38.50
N ARG A 27 -3.68 43.22 38.57
CA ARG A 27 -3.88 41.78 38.83
C ARG A 27 -4.81 41.08 37.82
N THR A 28 -4.85 41.59 36.60
CA THR A 28 -5.54 40.97 35.48
C THR A 28 -4.54 40.61 34.41
N ASP A 29 -4.84 39.56 33.65
CA ASP A 29 -4.06 39.17 32.48
C ASP A 29 -4.85 39.49 31.20
N PHE A 30 -4.12 39.69 30.11
CA PHE A 30 -4.70 39.89 28.79
C PHE A 30 -3.95 39.04 27.75
N GLU A 31 -4.69 38.24 27.00
CA GLU A 31 -4.13 37.35 25.97
C GLU A 31 -4.05 38.08 24.62
N VAL A 32 -2.86 38.10 24.02
CA VAL A 32 -2.65 38.54 22.63
C VAL A 32 -2.31 37.33 21.80
N LYS A 33 -3.07 37.08 20.73
CA LYS A 33 -2.84 35.97 19.80
C LYS A 33 -2.08 36.49 18.60
N LEU A 34 -1.03 35.77 18.22
CA LEU A 34 -0.27 36.01 17.00
C LEU A 34 -0.45 34.79 16.10
N ASP A 35 -1.18 34.97 15.02
CA ASP A 35 -1.47 33.94 14.03
C ASP A 35 -0.50 34.06 12.86
N PHE A 36 -0.14 32.92 12.26
CA PHE A 36 0.73 32.83 11.10
C PHE A 36 0.13 31.92 10.03
N LYS A 37 0.17 32.37 8.78
CA LYS A 37 -0.26 31.60 7.61
C LYS A 37 0.94 31.21 6.76
N ALA A 38 1.20 29.90 6.69
CA ALA A 38 2.31 29.35 5.93
C ALA A 38 2.07 29.37 4.40
N GLU A 39 2.26 30.52 3.75
CA GLU A 39 2.05 30.65 2.29
C GLU A 39 3.29 30.30 1.46
N LYS A 40 4.50 30.55 1.99
CA LYS A 40 5.76 30.41 1.25
C LYS A 40 6.77 29.61 2.05
N ILE A 41 7.42 28.66 1.39
CA ILE A 41 8.55 27.90 1.94
C ILE A 41 9.70 28.87 2.25
N GLY A 42 10.29 28.75 3.44
CA GLY A 42 11.40 29.59 3.87
C GLY A 42 11.53 29.68 5.39
N ILE A 43 12.57 30.38 5.82
CA ILE A 43 12.80 30.71 7.23
C ILE A 43 12.58 32.21 7.39
N THR A 44 11.69 32.58 8.31
CA THR A 44 11.43 33.96 8.70
C THR A 44 11.92 34.17 10.13
N ASN A 45 12.85 35.11 10.30
CA ASN A 45 13.33 35.57 11.60
C ASN A 45 13.10 37.08 11.70
N LYS A 46 12.22 37.49 12.59
CA LYS A 46 11.80 38.88 12.80
C LYS A 46 11.81 39.20 14.30
N MET A 47 11.67 40.47 14.63
CA MET A 47 11.56 40.93 16.01
C MET A 47 10.43 41.95 16.09
N ILE A 48 9.62 41.82 17.14
CA ILE A 48 8.65 42.85 17.57
C ILE A 48 9.04 43.32 18.96
N ARG A 49 8.49 44.44 19.43
CA ARG A 49 8.76 44.93 20.78
C ARG A 49 7.47 45.17 21.53
N LEU A 50 7.39 44.69 22.77
CA LEU A 50 6.38 45.06 23.72
C LEU A 50 6.83 46.33 24.43
N GLU A 51 6.10 47.41 24.25
CA GLU A 51 6.32 48.69 24.88
C GLU A 51 5.21 48.95 25.90
N VAL A 52 5.59 49.39 27.09
CA VAL A 52 4.70 49.61 28.22
C VAL A 52 4.79 51.08 28.63
N SER A 53 3.63 51.67 28.90
CA SER A 53 3.51 53.04 29.37
C SER A 53 2.41 53.17 30.45
N ASP A 54 2.34 54.34 31.07
CA ASP A 54 1.16 54.74 31.82
C ASP A 54 -0.02 55.00 30.86
N THR A 55 -1.25 54.92 31.37
CA THR A 55 -2.46 54.99 30.55
C THR A 55 -2.61 56.34 29.83
N GLU A 56 -2.07 57.41 30.42
CA GLU A 56 -2.13 58.78 29.86
C GLU A 56 -0.86 59.12 29.05
N ASN A 57 0.09 58.17 28.97
CA ASN A 57 1.38 58.32 28.30
C ASN A 57 2.18 59.57 28.76
N ILE A 58 2.05 59.95 30.04
CA ILE A 58 2.72 61.11 30.63
C ILE A 58 4.22 60.87 30.74
N LEU A 59 4.62 59.66 31.16
CA LEU A 59 6.02 59.29 31.37
C LEU A 59 6.67 58.72 30.10
N GLY A 60 5.88 58.51 29.05
CA GLY A 60 6.32 57.80 27.85
C GLY A 60 6.50 56.31 28.10
N ILE A 61 7.38 55.68 27.32
CA ILE A 61 7.68 54.25 27.42
C ILE A 61 8.52 54.02 28.69
N VAL A 62 7.95 53.31 29.67
CA VAL A 62 8.60 52.98 30.93
C VAL A 62 9.32 51.63 30.89
N GLN A 63 8.90 50.73 29.99
CA GLN A 63 9.53 49.44 29.78
C GLN A 63 9.37 49.01 28.32
N ALA A 64 10.42 48.41 27.76
CA ALA A 64 10.37 47.82 26.43
C ALA A 64 11.09 46.47 26.41
N GLU A 65 10.45 45.47 25.81
CA GLU A 65 10.99 44.11 25.70
C GLU A 65 10.95 43.64 24.25
N THR A 66 12.07 43.10 23.76
CA THR A 66 12.17 42.60 22.39
C THR A 66 11.76 41.14 22.32
N ILE A 67 10.76 40.84 21.50
CA ILE A 67 10.24 39.50 21.27
C ILE A 67 10.74 39.02 19.90
N LYS A 68 11.44 37.89 19.88
CA LYS A 68 11.90 37.25 18.65
C LYS A 68 10.81 36.35 18.10
N VAL A 69 10.49 36.53 16.82
CA VAL A 69 9.51 35.71 16.08
C VAL A 69 10.27 34.92 15.02
N SER A 70 10.29 33.60 15.15
CA SER A 70 10.97 32.70 14.21
C SER A 70 10.01 31.62 13.72
N VAL A 71 9.85 31.50 12.41
CA VAL A 71 9.05 30.46 11.78
C VAL A 71 9.84 29.84 10.63
N GLU A 72 9.72 28.53 10.48
CA GLU A 72 10.20 27.82 9.31
C GLU A 72 9.02 27.13 8.63
N VAL A 73 8.84 27.41 7.35
CA VAL A 73 7.86 26.77 6.49
C VAL A 73 8.60 25.85 5.53
N TYR A 74 8.21 24.58 5.51
CA TYR A 74 8.75 23.56 4.63
C TYR A 74 7.60 22.73 4.03
N ASP A 75 7.91 22.05 2.93
CA ASP A 75 6.99 21.14 2.27
C ASP A 75 7.36 19.68 2.57
N VAL A 76 6.34 18.83 2.68
CA VAL A 76 6.48 17.38 2.80
C VAL A 76 6.41 16.78 1.40
N ASN A 77 7.56 16.31 0.91
CA ASN A 77 7.70 15.87 -0.47
C ASN A 77 8.01 14.38 -0.56
N LEU A 78 6.96 13.56 -0.69
CA LEU A 78 7.08 12.11 -0.93
C LEU A 78 6.94 11.79 -2.42
N SER A 79 7.90 11.07 -2.97
CA SER A 79 7.85 10.50 -4.32
C SER A 79 7.63 8.99 -4.22
N ILE A 80 6.62 8.49 -4.94
CA ILE A 80 6.32 7.06 -5.05
C ILE A 80 6.54 6.65 -6.51
N ASN A 81 7.45 5.72 -6.76
CA ASN A 81 7.63 5.12 -8.08
C ASN A 81 7.17 3.67 -8.07
N MET A 82 6.50 3.22 -9.13
CA MET A 82 5.95 1.88 -9.22
C MET A 82 5.95 1.37 -10.67
N PRO A 83 5.87 0.05 -10.91
CA PRO A 83 5.61 -0.48 -12.24
C PRO A 83 4.17 -0.16 -12.63
N GLU A 84 4.01 0.93 -13.38
CA GLU A 84 2.71 1.42 -13.84
C GLU A 84 2.21 0.58 -15.02
N GLY A 85 0.94 0.19 -14.94
CA GLY A 85 0.16 -0.31 -16.06
C GLY A 85 -0.22 0.81 -17.03
N PRO A 86 -0.91 0.47 -18.13
CA PRO A 86 -1.33 1.44 -19.15
C PRO A 86 -2.21 2.58 -18.64
N ASP A 87 -2.87 2.38 -17.50
CA ASP A 87 -3.78 3.30 -16.83
C ASP A 87 -3.14 4.03 -15.64
N GLY A 88 -1.82 3.90 -15.44
CA GLY A 88 -1.10 4.47 -14.30
C GLY A 88 -1.36 3.74 -12.97
N SER A 89 -1.95 2.54 -13.00
CA SER A 89 -2.18 1.73 -11.80
C SER A 89 -1.02 0.77 -11.53
N LEU A 90 -0.92 0.27 -10.30
CA LEU A 90 -0.04 -0.84 -9.96
C LEU A 90 -0.60 -2.14 -10.56
N GLU A 91 0.05 -2.65 -11.60
CA GLU A 91 -0.47 -3.76 -12.42
C GLU A 91 0.01 -5.13 -11.92
N PHE A 92 -0.92 -6.02 -11.58
CA PHE A 92 -0.64 -7.42 -11.26
C PHE A 92 -0.99 -8.38 -12.41
N GLY A 93 -1.71 -7.95 -13.43
CA GLY A 93 -2.17 -8.79 -14.52
C GLY A 93 -3.14 -9.89 -14.08
N THR A 94 -3.24 -10.94 -14.88
CA THR A 94 -4.10 -12.10 -14.58
C THR A 94 -3.27 -13.26 -14.04
N ILE A 95 -3.62 -13.79 -12.86
CA ILE A 95 -3.01 -14.98 -12.24
C ILE A 95 -4.08 -16.00 -11.86
N ASN A 96 -3.68 -17.24 -11.54
CA ASN A 96 -4.65 -18.21 -11.01
C ASN A 96 -4.99 -17.87 -9.56
N VAL A 97 -6.20 -18.24 -9.14
CA VAL A 97 -6.52 -18.30 -7.70
C VAL A 97 -5.53 -19.23 -6.99
N LEU A 98 -5.07 -18.85 -5.79
CA LEU A 98 -4.02 -19.48 -4.98
C LEU A 98 -2.57 -19.29 -5.49
N ASP A 99 -2.38 -18.69 -6.67
CA ASP A 99 -1.05 -18.19 -7.06
C ASP A 99 -0.79 -16.84 -6.39
N ASN A 100 0.49 -16.49 -6.26
CA ASN A 100 0.92 -15.22 -5.67
C ASN A 100 1.73 -14.42 -6.69
N LYS A 101 1.55 -13.09 -6.67
CA LYS A 101 2.38 -12.18 -7.46
C LYS A 101 2.79 -10.98 -6.60
N GLN A 102 4.06 -10.61 -6.68
CA GLN A 102 4.62 -9.48 -5.95
C GLN A 102 4.94 -8.33 -6.91
N GLN A 103 4.63 -7.12 -6.48
CA GLN A 103 5.15 -5.88 -7.06
C GLN A 103 5.90 -5.07 -6.01
N VAL A 104 6.77 -4.17 -6.45
CA VAL A 104 7.62 -3.37 -5.56
C VAL A 104 7.45 -1.90 -5.89
N LEU A 105 7.06 -1.13 -4.88
CA LEU A 105 7.05 0.33 -4.88
C LEU A 105 8.39 0.84 -4.38
N SER A 106 8.79 2.02 -4.84
CA SER A 106 10.02 2.72 -4.42
C SER A 106 9.64 4.09 -3.87
N LEU A 107 9.71 4.25 -2.56
CA LEU A 107 9.32 5.46 -1.84
C LEU A 107 10.57 6.29 -1.52
N GLN A 108 10.53 7.58 -1.85
CA GLN A 108 11.64 8.49 -1.59
C GLN A 108 11.14 9.79 -0.95
N ASN A 109 11.67 10.11 0.23
CA ASN A 109 11.49 11.43 0.83
C ASN A 109 12.46 12.42 0.17
N LYS A 110 11.90 13.37 -0.59
CA LYS A 110 12.59 14.49 -1.22
C LYS A 110 12.47 15.80 -0.41
N GLY A 111 11.79 15.75 0.74
CA GLY A 111 11.65 16.85 1.67
C GLY A 111 12.88 17.07 2.54
N LEU A 112 12.80 18.10 3.38
CA LEU A 112 13.89 18.52 4.28
C LEU A 112 13.94 17.72 5.58
N TYR A 113 12.79 17.22 6.04
CA TYR A 113 12.64 16.54 7.33
C TYR A 113 12.19 15.10 7.16
N ASP A 114 12.51 14.29 8.17
CA ASP A 114 12.07 12.90 8.22
C ASP A 114 10.54 12.83 8.27
N ILE A 115 9.98 11.89 7.51
CA ILE A 115 8.54 11.64 7.45
C ILE A 115 8.30 10.17 7.77
N GLU A 116 7.11 9.83 8.25
CA GLU A 116 6.66 8.45 8.33
C GLU A 116 5.64 8.18 7.23
N TYR A 117 5.75 7.02 6.57
CA TYR A 117 4.67 6.52 5.72
C TYR A 117 3.95 5.37 6.40
N SER A 118 2.65 5.23 6.11
CA SER A 118 1.84 4.09 6.53
C SER A 118 0.83 3.72 5.45
N PHE A 119 0.84 2.47 5.02
CA PHE A 119 -0.11 1.95 4.04
C PHE A 119 -1.35 1.39 4.72
N LYS A 120 -2.51 1.81 4.23
CA LYS A 120 -3.82 1.28 4.59
C LYS A 120 -4.50 0.69 3.38
N LEU A 121 -4.98 -0.54 3.51
CA LEU A 121 -5.78 -1.20 2.49
C LEU A 121 -7.25 -0.85 2.71
N THR A 122 -7.92 -0.36 1.66
CA THR A 122 -9.36 -0.13 1.67
C THR A 122 -10.06 -1.28 0.96
N THR A 123 -10.85 -2.03 1.72
CA THR A 123 -11.76 -3.03 1.15
C THR A 123 -12.89 -2.27 0.47
N GLY A 124 -12.79 -2.04 -0.84
CA GLY A 124 -13.88 -1.47 -1.62
C GLY A 124 -15.12 -2.35 -1.50
N SER A 125 -16.14 -1.91 -0.74
CA SER A 125 -17.49 -2.49 -0.70
C SER A 125 -17.64 -3.99 -0.36
N ALA A 126 -16.60 -4.66 0.14
CA ALA A 126 -16.73 -6.04 0.63
C ALA A 126 -17.41 -6.03 1.99
N LYS A 127 -18.62 -6.61 2.06
CA LYS A 127 -19.36 -6.78 3.30
C LYS A 127 -18.48 -7.48 4.35
N ARG A 128 -18.51 -6.89 5.54
CA ARG A 128 -17.93 -7.37 6.80
C ARG A 128 -18.19 -8.87 7.00
N GLY A 129 -17.13 -9.67 6.97
CA GLY A 129 -17.14 -11.11 7.21
C GLY A 129 -15.84 -11.80 6.77
N ASP A 130 -14.79 -11.66 7.58
CA ASP A 130 -13.60 -12.53 7.68
C ASP A 130 -12.99 -13.16 6.40
N LEU A 131 -12.82 -12.37 5.34
CA LEU A 131 -11.85 -12.72 4.30
C LEU A 131 -10.60 -11.86 4.47
N GLU A 132 -9.47 -12.52 4.75
CA GLU A 132 -8.14 -11.90 4.67
C GLU A 132 -8.02 -11.12 3.36
N SER A 133 -7.53 -9.88 3.44
CA SER A 133 -7.30 -9.04 2.27
C SER A 133 -6.44 -9.82 1.26
N PRO A 134 -6.80 -9.85 -0.05
CA PRO A 134 -5.98 -10.50 -1.07
C PRO A 134 -4.66 -9.77 -1.34
N PHE A 135 -4.40 -8.68 -0.59
CA PHE A 135 -3.18 -7.89 -0.65
C PHE A 135 -2.49 -7.82 0.71
N THR A 136 -1.16 -7.88 0.69
CA THR A 136 -0.29 -7.63 1.85
C THR A 136 0.81 -6.66 1.46
N VAL A 137 1.12 -5.70 2.35
CA VAL A 137 2.13 -4.65 2.11
C VAL A 137 3.24 -4.77 3.14
N ARG A 138 4.52 -4.77 2.70
CA ARG A 138 5.68 -4.93 3.58
C ARG A 138 6.87 -4.06 3.14
N PRO A 139 7.43 -3.19 4.01
CA PRO A 139 6.89 -2.80 5.30
C PRO A 139 5.58 -2.03 5.14
N GLN A 140 4.62 -2.23 6.06
CA GLN A 140 3.36 -1.48 6.02
C GLN A 140 3.56 -0.02 6.42
N GLY A 141 4.52 0.28 7.30
CA GLY A 141 4.93 1.65 7.60
C GLY A 141 6.37 1.69 8.11
N ALA A 142 7.02 2.82 7.90
CA ALA A 142 8.37 3.11 8.40
C ALA A 142 8.70 4.60 8.26
N VAL A 143 9.75 5.02 8.97
CA VAL A 143 10.34 6.35 8.82
C VAL A 143 11.20 6.42 7.56
N LEU A 144 10.92 7.40 6.71
CA LEU A 144 11.73 7.79 5.55
C LEU A 144 12.56 9.01 5.91
N LYS A 145 13.87 8.77 6.07
CA LYS A 145 14.81 9.84 6.35
C LYS A 145 14.96 10.78 5.15
N ALA A 146 15.07 12.07 5.43
CA ALA A 146 15.32 13.08 4.41
C ALA A 146 16.63 12.80 3.64
N SER A 147 16.63 13.07 2.33
CA SER A 147 17.80 12.93 1.46
C SER A 147 18.46 11.54 1.46
N ARG A 148 17.72 10.48 1.81
CA ARG A 148 18.19 9.09 1.69
C ARG A 148 17.75 8.44 0.37
N PRO A 149 18.41 7.35 -0.04
CA PRO A 149 17.97 6.56 -1.18
C PRO A 149 16.53 6.04 -1.00
N PRO A 150 15.82 5.78 -2.11
CA PRO A 150 14.47 5.23 -2.04
C PRO A 150 14.40 3.90 -1.28
N VAL A 151 13.34 3.71 -0.49
CA VAL A 151 13.01 2.49 0.23
C VAL A 151 12.03 1.65 -0.58
N LYS A 152 12.28 0.35 -0.63
CA LYS A 152 11.41 -0.61 -1.32
C LYS A 152 10.26 -1.05 -0.43
N VAL A 153 9.06 -1.03 -0.97
CA VAL A 153 7.84 -1.56 -0.33
C VAL A 153 7.24 -2.62 -1.22
N GLU A 154 7.15 -3.85 -0.73
CA GLU A 154 6.59 -4.98 -1.43
C GLU A 154 5.07 -5.02 -1.25
N VAL A 155 4.36 -5.18 -2.36
CA VAL A 155 2.91 -5.41 -2.38
C VAL A 155 2.69 -6.81 -2.97
N LEU A 156 2.20 -7.71 -2.13
CA LEU A 156 1.91 -9.09 -2.50
C LEU A 156 0.42 -9.23 -2.79
N PHE A 157 0.08 -9.72 -3.97
CA PHE A 157 -1.25 -10.17 -4.35
C PHE A 157 -1.35 -11.70 -4.21
N HIS A 158 -2.27 -12.17 -3.37
CA HIS A 158 -2.47 -13.59 -3.02
C HIS A 158 -3.97 -13.95 -2.98
N PRO A 159 -4.66 -13.91 -4.13
CA PRO A 159 -6.10 -14.14 -4.20
C PRO A 159 -6.47 -15.58 -3.77
N THR A 160 -7.43 -15.70 -2.85
CA THR A 160 -8.03 -16.99 -2.45
C THR A 160 -9.32 -17.32 -3.19
N THR A 161 -9.88 -16.34 -3.91
CA THR A 161 -11.08 -16.48 -4.74
C THR A 161 -10.91 -15.73 -6.07
N GLU A 162 -11.75 -16.02 -7.07
CA GLU A 162 -11.78 -15.21 -8.30
C GLU A 162 -12.13 -13.75 -7.99
N MET A 163 -11.46 -12.83 -8.68
CA MET A 163 -11.69 -11.40 -8.52
C MET A 163 -11.18 -10.61 -9.72
N PHE A 164 -11.71 -9.40 -9.88
CA PHE A 164 -11.29 -8.45 -10.90
C PHE A 164 -11.29 -7.04 -10.32
N LEU A 165 -10.12 -6.40 -10.35
CA LEU A 165 -9.90 -5.02 -9.96
C LEU A 165 -9.34 -4.27 -11.16
N GLU A 166 -9.96 -3.15 -11.48
CA GLU A 166 -9.55 -2.26 -12.56
C GLU A 166 -9.39 -0.85 -12.00
N SER A 167 -8.14 -0.40 -11.93
CA SER A 167 -7.72 0.94 -11.50
C SER A 167 -8.36 1.42 -10.18
N LYS A 168 -8.51 0.51 -9.21
CA LYS A 168 -9.21 0.81 -7.94
C LYS A 168 -8.22 1.38 -6.90
N PRO A 169 -8.54 2.50 -6.22
CA PRO A 169 -7.68 3.11 -5.21
C PRO A 169 -7.73 2.36 -3.87
N ILE A 170 -7.29 1.10 -3.86
CA ILE A 170 -7.39 0.21 -2.70
C ILE A 170 -6.21 0.33 -1.73
N LEU A 171 -5.13 1.00 -2.13
CA LEU A 171 -3.93 1.15 -1.32
C LEU A 171 -3.69 2.63 -1.03
N LEU A 172 -3.91 3.05 0.22
CA LEU A 172 -3.75 4.43 0.66
C LEU A 172 -2.41 4.60 1.37
N CYS A 173 -1.52 5.42 0.82
CA CYS A 173 -0.27 5.80 1.46
C CYS A 173 -0.51 7.06 2.31
N GLN A 174 -0.53 6.90 3.63
CA GLN A 174 -0.59 8.02 4.56
C GLN A 174 0.82 8.54 4.81
N VAL A 175 0.97 9.86 4.79
CA VAL A 175 2.22 10.56 5.08
C VAL A 175 2.03 11.35 6.36
N ILE A 176 2.95 11.14 7.29
CA ILE A 176 2.91 11.72 8.63
C ILE A 176 4.17 12.57 8.81
N ASP A 177 3.98 13.84 9.15
CA ASP A 177 5.09 14.73 9.48
C ASP A 177 5.53 14.48 10.93
N LEU A 178 6.81 14.18 11.12
CA LEU A 178 7.38 13.88 12.44
C LEU A 178 7.85 15.15 13.18
N LYS A 179 7.92 16.29 12.50
CA LYS A 179 8.34 17.57 13.09
C LYS A 179 7.17 18.37 13.66
N SER A 180 5.94 18.17 13.17
CA SER A 180 4.74 18.87 13.64
C SER A 180 4.17 18.24 14.93
N GLY A 181 4.36 18.90 16.08
CA GLY A 181 3.61 18.69 17.32
C GLY A 181 3.73 17.31 18.02
N GLN A 182 3.10 17.19 19.19
CA GLN A 182 3.07 15.93 19.97
C GLN A 182 2.20 14.86 19.28
N GLY A 183 2.79 14.06 18.40
CA GLY A 183 2.20 12.77 17.98
C GLY A 183 2.13 12.47 16.49
N GLY A 184 2.64 13.34 15.62
CA GLY A 184 2.67 13.12 14.17
C GLY A 184 1.28 13.22 13.54
N GLU A 185 1.01 14.35 12.87
CA GLU A 185 -0.24 14.54 12.12
C GLU A 185 -0.13 13.92 10.73
N THR A 186 -1.19 13.26 10.26
CA THR A 186 -1.27 12.81 8.86
C THR A 186 -1.47 14.03 7.96
N VAL A 187 -0.41 14.44 7.28
CA VAL A 187 -0.40 15.63 6.41
C VAL A 187 -0.90 15.33 5.00
N ALA A 188 -0.84 14.07 4.55
CA ALA A 188 -1.34 13.65 3.25
C ALA A 188 -1.82 12.20 3.24
N THR A 189 -2.77 11.89 2.35
CA THR A 189 -3.16 10.52 2.02
C THR A 189 -3.19 10.37 0.50
N ILE A 190 -2.22 9.63 -0.04
CA ILE A 190 -2.01 9.45 -1.48
C ILE A 190 -2.61 8.10 -1.91
N PRO A 191 -3.64 8.08 -2.78
CA PRO A 191 -4.23 6.84 -3.25
C PRO A 191 -3.39 6.20 -4.36
N VAL A 192 -2.94 4.97 -4.14
CA VAL A 192 -2.34 4.09 -5.15
C VAL A 192 -3.44 3.23 -5.76
N ARG A 193 -3.67 3.40 -7.07
CA ARG A 193 -4.61 2.58 -7.85
C ARG A 193 -4.00 1.23 -8.15
N VAL A 194 -4.81 0.17 -8.13
CA VAL A 194 -4.36 -1.20 -8.37
C VAL A 194 -5.27 -1.86 -9.41
N SER A 195 -4.64 -2.58 -10.35
CA SER A 195 -5.29 -3.44 -11.33
C SER A 195 -4.80 -4.88 -11.16
N ALA A 196 -5.74 -5.82 -11.00
CA ALA A 196 -5.43 -7.21 -10.72
C ALA A 196 -6.59 -8.13 -11.10
N ARG A 197 -6.29 -9.32 -11.61
CA ARG A 197 -7.30 -10.34 -11.93
C ARG A 197 -6.87 -11.72 -11.44
N ALA A 198 -7.80 -12.43 -10.81
CA ALA A 198 -7.63 -13.81 -10.40
C ALA A 198 -8.73 -14.68 -11.03
N VAL A 199 -8.33 -15.80 -11.65
CA VAL A 199 -9.24 -16.75 -12.33
C VAL A 199 -8.95 -18.18 -11.90
N TYR A 200 -9.97 -19.04 -11.82
CA TYR A 200 -9.72 -20.47 -11.68
C TYR A 200 -9.25 -21.07 -13.00
N SER A 201 -8.37 -22.06 -12.92
CA SER A 201 -8.11 -22.96 -14.04
C SER A 201 -9.38 -23.75 -14.36
N LYS A 202 -9.71 -23.89 -15.64
CA LYS A 202 -10.87 -24.64 -16.12
C LYS A 202 -10.41 -25.58 -17.22
N ASP A 203 -10.74 -26.85 -17.11
CA ASP A 203 -10.40 -27.88 -18.11
C ASP A 203 -11.60 -28.77 -18.42
N SER A 204 -11.54 -29.42 -19.58
CA SER A 204 -12.45 -30.52 -19.94
C SER A 204 -11.68 -31.68 -20.52
N ILE A 205 -12.14 -32.90 -20.24
CA ILE A 205 -11.51 -34.14 -20.70
C ILE A 205 -12.54 -34.98 -21.44
N GLU A 206 -12.23 -35.36 -22.68
CA GLU A 206 -13.11 -36.17 -23.53
C GLU A 206 -12.36 -37.39 -24.12
N PRO A 207 -12.97 -38.59 -24.17
CA PRO A 207 -14.28 -38.93 -23.63
C PRO A 207 -14.29 -38.98 -22.09
N ALA A 208 -15.46 -38.73 -21.51
CA ALA A 208 -15.66 -38.89 -20.07
C ALA A 208 -15.45 -40.34 -19.62
N SER A 209 -15.04 -40.52 -18.37
CA SER A 209 -14.85 -41.85 -17.78
C SER A 209 -16.17 -42.65 -17.74
N PRO A 210 -16.15 -43.98 -17.97
CA PRO A 210 -14.99 -44.80 -18.33
C PRO A 210 -14.65 -44.77 -19.82
N ILE A 211 -13.38 -45.03 -20.15
CA ILE A 211 -12.96 -45.25 -21.54
C ILE A 211 -13.14 -46.74 -21.87
N ASP A 212 -14.09 -47.05 -22.75
CA ASP A 212 -14.38 -48.42 -23.19
C ASP A 212 -13.74 -48.75 -24.56
N PHE A 213 -12.98 -49.83 -24.60
CA PHE A 213 -12.39 -50.36 -25.83
C PHE A 213 -13.29 -51.39 -26.52
N GLY A 214 -14.35 -51.88 -25.87
CA GLY A 214 -15.26 -52.89 -26.37
C GLY A 214 -14.61 -54.29 -26.52
N ALA A 215 -15.33 -55.21 -27.15
CA ALA A 215 -14.80 -56.53 -27.47
C ALA A 215 -13.66 -56.45 -28.50
N MET A 216 -12.57 -57.16 -28.26
CA MET A 216 -11.38 -57.15 -29.12
C MET A 216 -10.93 -58.58 -29.48
N VAL A 217 -10.55 -58.77 -30.74
CA VAL A 217 -10.00 -60.04 -31.22
C VAL A 217 -8.54 -60.17 -30.81
N LYS A 218 -8.13 -61.37 -30.37
CA LYS A 218 -6.73 -61.67 -29.98
C LYS A 218 -5.76 -61.25 -31.10
N GLY A 219 -4.75 -60.46 -30.75
CA GLY A 219 -3.73 -59.97 -31.68
C GLY A 219 -4.04 -58.63 -32.36
N THR A 220 -5.24 -58.07 -32.18
CA THR A 220 -5.62 -56.76 -32.74
C THR A 220 -5.22 -55.61 -31.82
N LYS A 221 -5.05 -54.41 -32.40
CA LYS A 221 -4.76 -53.16 -31.66
C LYS A 221 -5.87 -52.14 -31.92
N LYS A 222 -6.36 -51.51 -30.86
CA LYS A 222 -7.31 -50.38 -30.93
C LYS A 222 -6.70 -49.19 -30.21
N ARG A 223 -6.86 -48.00 -30.79
CA ARG A 223 -6.38 -46.74 -30.22
C ARG A 223 -7.60 -45.91 -29.83
N GLN A 224 -7.62 -45.40 -28.60
CA GLN A 224 -8.54 -44.35 -28.20
C GLN A 224 -7.74 -43.07 -27.96
N VAL A 225 -8.30 -41.94 -28.38
CA VAL A 225 -7.73 -40.61 -28.15
C VAL A 225 -8.48 -39.98 -26.98
N LEU A 226 -7.71 -39.39 -26.06
CA LEU A 226 -8.22 -38.56 -24.98
C LEU A 226 -7.78 -37.12 -25.26
N ILE A 227 -8.75 -36.21 -25.29
CA ILE A 227 -8.56 -34.78 -25.52
C ILE A 227 -8.65 -34.10 -24.16
N VAL A 228 -7.60 -33.36 -23.79
CA VAL A 228 -7.61 -32.44 -22.65
C VAL A 228 -7.65 -31.04 -23.22
N GLU A 229 -8.74 -30.33 -22.95
CA GLU A 229 -8.95 -28.97 -23.43
C GLU A 229 -8.82 -27.98 -22.28
N ASN A 230 -8.12 -26.88 -22.52
CA ASN A 230 -8.07 -25.77 -21.59
C ASN A 230 -9.23 -24.81 -21.85
N LYS A 231 -10.19 -24.76 -20.92
CA LYS A 231 -11.33 -23.84 -20.92
C LYS A 231 -11.06 -22.57 -20.12
N GLY A 232 -9.91 -22.47 -19.46
CA GLY A 232 -9.52 -21.34 -18.62
C GLY A 232 -8.87 -20.21 -19.42
N ALA A 233 -8.73 -19.05 -18.78
CA ALA A 233 -8.09 -17.87 -19.38
C ALA A 233 -6.55 -17.90 -19.32
N LEU A 234 -5.98 -18.85 -18.59
CA LEU A 234 -4.53 -19.00 -18.39
C LEU A 234 -4.07 -20.40 -18.81
N ASN A 235 -2.81 -20.50 -19.23
CA ASN A 235 -2.16 -21.77 -19.50
C ASN A 235 -2.00 -22.58 -18.19
N PHE A 236 -2.52 -23.81 -18.15
CA PHE A 236 -2.24 -24.73 -17.04
C PHE A 236 -1.28 -25.85 -17.44
N LYS A 237 -0.59 -26.39 -16.43
CA LYS A 237 0.27 -27.57 -16.57
C LYS A 237 -0.51 -28.78 -16.09
N PHE A 238 -0.53 -29.84 -16.88
CA PHE A 238 -1.10 -31.12 -16.48
C PHE A 238 -0.02 -32.20 -16.36
N GLN A 239 -0.28 -33.19 -15.52
CA GLN A 239 0.58 -34.37 -15.37
C GLN A 239 -0.29 -35.62 -15.39
N ALA A 240 -0.01 -36.54 -16.32
CA ALA A 240 -0.61 -37.87 -16.30
C ALA A 240 0.16 -38.74 -15.30
N ALA A 241 -0.53 -39.26 -14.28
CA ALA A 241 0.04 -40.20 -13.31
C ALA A 241 -0.75 -41.52 -13.32
N ARG A 242 -0.05 -42.65 -13.21
CA ARG A 242 -0.70 -43.93 -12.96
C ARG A 242 -1.11 -44.01 -11.48
N PRO A 243 -2.39 -44.27 -11.15
CA PRO A 243 -2.77 -44.55 -9.78
C PRO A 243 -2.11 -45.87 -9.38
N GLY A 244 -1.08 -45.81 -8.52
CA GLY A 244 -0.30 -46.97 -8.10
C GLY A 244 1.15 -46.69 -7.68
N LEU A 245 1.69 -45.49 -7.97
CA LEU A 245 3.06 -45.11 -7.59
C LEU A 245 3.17 -43.77 -6.85
N LEU A 246 2.06 -43.09 -6.55
CA LEU A 246 2.06 -41.94 -5.63
C LEU A 246 1.96 -42.47 -4.20
N SER A 247 3.11 -42.88 -3.67
CA SER A 247 3.31 -43.08 -2.24
C SER A 247 3.00 -41.79 -1.49
N ILE A 248 2.02 -41.90 -0.59
CA ILE A 248 1.79 -41.14 0.64
C ILE A 248 2.93 -40.16 0.98
N TRP A 249 2.65 -38.87 0.92
CA TRP A 249 3.34 -37.86 1.72
C TRP A 249 2.28 -37.06 2.47
N ILE A 250 1.95 -37.51 3.68
CA ILE A 250 1.28 -36.68 4.68
C ILE A 250 2.41 -35.99 5.44
N ALA A 251 2.56 -34.68 5.24
CA ALA A 251 3.34 -33.86 6.16
C ALA A 251 2.52 -33.72 7.46
N GLY A 252 3.10 -34.16 8.57
CA GLY A 252 2.50 -34.01 9.89
C GLY A 252 3.37 -34.58 11.00
N LEU A 253 4.30 -33.76 11.50
CA LEU A 253 4.80 -33.89 12.87
C LEU A 253 3.60 -33.83 13.82
N GLY A 254 3.35 -34.89 14.59
CA GLY A 254 2.32 -34.88 15.64
C GLY A 254 1.83 -36.27 16.00
N ARG A 255 2.24 -36.77 17.17
CA ARG A 255 1.85 -38.07 17.74
C ARG A 255 0.33 -38.15 17.95
N GLY A 256 -0.26 -39.31 17.65
CA GLY A 256 -1.39 -39.85 18.43
C GLY A 256 -2.67 -40.25 17.68
N ARG A 257 -3.01 -41.54 17.82
CA ARG A 257 -4.30 -42.24 17.58
C ARG A 257 -4.80 -42.45 16.15
N LYS A 258 -5.02 -43.74 15.85
CA LYS A 258 -5.62 -44.29 14.63
C LYS A 258 -7.13 -44.04 14.61
N THR A 259 -7.63 -43.41 13.55
CA THR A 259 -9.03 -43.50 13.12
C THR A 259 -9.06 -43.77 11.62
N THR A 260 -10.02 -44.59 11.19
CA THR A 260 -10.23 -45.10 9.82
C THR A 260 -10.54 -44.01 8.80
N PRO A 261 -10.06 -44.10 7.53
CA PRO A 261 -10.29 -43.05 6.54
C PRO A 261 -11.66 -43.19 5.86
N GLN A 262 -12.48 -42.15 5.97
CA GLN A 262 -13.55 -41.82 5.03
C GLN A 262 -12.93 -41.13 3.80
N TYR A 263 -13.27 -41.59 2.59
CA TYR A 263 -12.80 -41.02 1.33
C TYR A 263 -13.33 -39.59 1.12
N PRO A 264 -12.47 -38.58 0.84
CA PRO A 264 -12.91 -37.32 0.27
C PRO A 264 -12.82 -37.34 -1.26
N ARG A 265 -13.75 -36.60 -1.88
CA ARG A 265 -13.83 -36.35 -3.32
C ARG A 265 -12.55 -35.68 -3.84
N ARG A 266 -12.16 -36.08 -5.06
CA ARG A 266 -10.99 -35.59 -5.81
C ARG A 266 -10.99 -34.06 -5.96
N LEU A 267 -9.87 -33.44 -5.55
CA LEU A 267 -9.24 -32.35 -6.26
C LEU A 267 -7.71 -32.61 -6.27
N SER A 268 -7.12 -32.69 -7.46
CA SER A 268 -5.68 -32.56 -7.71
C SER A 268 -5.47 -31.19 -8.36
N CYS A 269 -4.46 -30.39 -8.03
CA CYS A 269 -3.05 -30.69 -8.22
C CYS A 269 -2.19 -29.86 -7.24
N MET A 270 -1.21 -30.50 -6.59
CA MET A 270 -0.03 -29.81 -6.06
C MET A 270 1.19 -30.24 -6.87
N GLY A 271 1.96 -29.26 -7.34
CA GLY A 271 3.14 -29.48 -8.15
C GLY A 271 4.37 -29.92 -7.35
N ARG A 272 5.29 -30.62 -8.03
CA ARG A 272 6.73 -30.30 -8.07
C ARG A 272 7.44 -31.08 -9.18
N LYS A 273 8.54 -30.47 -9.62
CA LYS A 273 9.29 -30.70 -10.86
C LYS A 273 9.91 -32.10 -10.97
N ALA A 274 9.80 -32.68 -12.17
CA ALA A 274 10.88 -33.44 -12.80
C ALA A 274 10.78 -33.23 -14.32
N SER A 275 11.86 -32.76 -14.93
CA SER A 275 11.98 -32.44 -16.35
C SER A 275 12.12 -33.71 -17.18
N PHE A 276 11.29 -33.86 -18.22
CA PHE A 276 11.63 -34.68 -19.38
C PHE A 276 11.31 -33.90 -20.64
N GLY A 277 12.33 -33.73 -21.49
CA GLY A 277 12.23 -32.99 -22.74
C GLY A 277 11.36 -33.74 -23.76
N LEU A 278 10.50 -33.01 -24.46
CA LEU A 278 9.92 -33.46 -25.71
C LEU A 278 10.30 -32.50 -26.84
N ARG A 279 10.85 -33.09 -27.90
CA ARG A 279 11.21 -32.44 -29.15
C ARG A 279 9.98 -31.81 -29.80
N GLN A 280 10.10 -30.53 -30.17
CA GLN A 280 9.27 -29.95 -31.22
C GLN A 280 9.65 -30.59 -32.56
N ARG A 281 8.65 -31.06 -33.31
CA ARG A 281 8.79 -31.27 -34.76
C ARG A 281 8.38 -29.98 -35.45
N GLN A 282 9.34 -29.31 -36.10
CA GLN A 282 9.05 -28.35 -37.15
C GLN A 282 8.44 -29.11 -38.34
N GLY A 283 7.28 -28.66 -38.82
CA GLY A 283 6.73 -29.09 -40.09
C GLY A 283 7.28 -28.19 -41.19
N SER A 284 8.06 -28.76 -42.10
CA SER A 284 8.33 -28.20 -43.42
C SER A 284 7.30 -28.74 -44.41
N SER A 285 6.75 -27.88 -45.26
CA SER A 285 6.29 -28.18 -46.63
C SER A 285 6.15 -26.81 -47.31
N ALA A 286 6.97 -26.51 -48.32
CA ALA A 286 6.75 -26.86 -49.74
C ALA A 286 5.53 -26.11 -50.30
#